data_AF-A0A7J5BUW0-F1
#
_entry.id   AF-A0A7J5BUW0-F1
#
_cell.length_a   1.000
_cell.length_b   1.000
_cell.length_c   1.000
_cell.angle_alpha   90.00
_cell.angle_beta   90.00
_cell.angle_gamma   90.00
#
_symmetry.space_group_name_H-M   'P 1'
#
loop_
_entity.id
_entity.type
_entity.pdbx_description
1 polymer ?
#
loop_
_entity_poly.entity_id
_entity_poly.type
_entity_poly.pdbx_seq_one_letter_code
_entity_poly.pdbx_strand_id
1 'polypeptide(L)'
;MTANSAAFDHVEAFRWHQGDPALSDSEARLYDLGVLRSVLEEAVEIAVADARADRVTWAKIGDALGVTHQAVIKRYGRGGGR
;
A
#
# COMPACT_ATOMS: atom_id res chain seq x y z
N MET A 1 -14.61 -13.63 -10.15
CA MET A 1 -14.01 -12.36 -9.73
C MET A 1 -12.95 -12.68 -8.69
N THR A 2 -11.73 -12.15 -8.84
CA THR A 2 -10.62 -12.39 -7.89
C THR A 2 -10.43 -11.16 -7.00
N ALA A 3 -9.79 -11.31 -5.85
CA ALA A 3 -9.44 -10.16 -5.02
C ALA A 3 -8.60 -9.13 -5.80
N ASN A 4 -7.69 -9.62 -6.65
CA ASN A 4 -6.88 -8.76 -7.52
C ASN A 4 -7.70 -8.00 -8.55
N SER A 5 -8.73 -8.61 -9.16
CA SER A 5 -9.59 -7.90 -10.11
C SER A 5 -10.37 -6.78 -9.42
N ALA A 6 -10.96 -7.07 -8.25
CA ALA A 6 -11.70 -6.07 -7.48
C ALA A 6 -10.79 -4.92 -6.99
N ALA A 7 -9.56 -5.22 -6.55
CA ALA A 7 -8.59 -4.20 -6.18
C ALA A 7 -8.18 -3.34 -7.38
N PHE A 8 -8.02 -3.94 -8.56
CA PHE A 8 -7.68 -3.21 -9.78
C PHE A 8 -8.80 -2.26 -10.22
N ASP A 9 -10.08 -2.65 -10.04
CA ASP A 9 -11.22 -1.77 -10.32
C ASP A 9 -11.16 -0.48 -9.47
N HIS A 10 -10.75 -0.57 -8.20
CA HIS A 10 -10.55 0.61 -7.35
C HIS A 10 -9.41 1.50 -7.86
N VAL A 11 -8.31 0.91 -8.34
CA VAL A 11 -7.17 1.64 -8.91
C VAL A 11 -7.57 2.35 -10.23
N GLU A 12 -8.39 1.71 -11.07
CA GLU A 12 -8.92 2.29 -12.31
C GLU A 12 -9.97 3.37 -12.09
N ALA A 13 -10.71 3.29 -10.98
CA ALA A 13 -11.71 4.29 -10.61
C ALA A 13 -11.09 5.59 -10.06
N PHE A 14 -9.88 5.56 -9.50
CA PHE A 14 -9.20 6.75 -8.98
C PHE A 14 -8.58 7.57 -10.11
N ARG A 15 -9.14 8.76 -10.35
CA ARG A 15 -8.89 9.62 -11.52
C ARG A 15 -8.82 11.09 -11.11
N TRP A 16 -8.01 11.42 -10.11
CA TRP A 16 -7.95 12.76 -9.53
C TRP A 16 -7.35 13.79 -10.51
N HIS A 17 -6.30 13.41 -11.24
CA HIS A 17 -5.64 14.31 -12.22
C HIS A 17 -6.24 14.20 -13.64
N GLN A 18 -7.20 13.31 -13.87
CA GLN A 18 -7.79 13.15 -15.21
C GLN A 18 -8.59 14.40 -15.61
N GLY A 19 -8.31 14.90 -16.82
CA GLY A 19 -8.94 16.11 -17.34
C GLY A 19 -8.23 17.41 -16.95
N ASP A 20 -7.08 17.34 -16.26
CA ASP A 20 -6.19 18.48 -16.10
C ASP A 20 -5.63 18.89 -17.48
N PRO A 21 -5.93 20.11 -17.98
CA PRO A 21 -5.46 20.56 -19.29
C PRO A 21 -3.94 20.75 -19.36
N ALA A 22 -3.24 20.77 -18.22
CA ALA A 22 -1.78 20.84 -18.16
C ALA A 22 -1.08 19.49 -18.35
N LEU A 23 -1.82 18.37 -18.32
CA LEU A 23 -1.28 17.01 -18.37
C LEU A 23 -1.86 16.24 -19.55
N SER A 24 -1.05 15.38 -20.15
CA SER A 24 -1.60 14.31 -20.98
C SER A 24 -2.33 13.28 -20.10
N ASP A 25 -3.28 12.53 -20.69
CA ASP A 25 -3.97 11.44 -19.99
C ASP A 25 -3.00 10.42 -19.40
N SER A 26 -1.86 10.19 -20.06
CA SER A 26 -0.82 9.27 -19.57
C SER A 26 -0.10 9.82 -18.34
N GLU A 27 0.24 11.12 -18.34
CA GLU A 27 0.87 11.77 -17.19
C GLU A 27 -0.08 11.83 -16.00
N ALA A 28 -1.33 12.26 -16.22
CA ALA A 28 -2.37 12.26 -15.19
C ALA A 28 -2.52 10.87 -14.55
N ARG A 29 -2.55 9.81 -15.38
CA ARG A 29 -2.63 8.43 -14.88
C ARG A 29 -1.42 8.04 -14.03
N LEU A 30 -0.21 8.42 -14.43
CA LEU A 30 1.00 8.14 -13.65
C LEU A 30 1.01 8.90 -12.31
N TYR A 31 0.56 10.14 -12.28
CA TYR A 31 0.41 10.91 -11.04
C TYR A 31 -0.60 10.26 -10.08
N ASP A 32 -1.76 9.87 -10.60
CA ASP A 32 -2.79 9.17 -9.81
C ASP A 32 -2.28 7.84 -9.24
N LEU A 33 -1.58 7.04 -10.04
CA LEU A 33 -0.93 5.82 -9.56
C LEU A 33 0.16 6.09 -8.53
N GLY A 34 0.90 7.20 -8.68
CA GLY A 34 1.88 7.67 -7.70
C GLY A 34 1.25 7.98 -6.35
N VAL A 35 0.10 8.68 -6.34
CA VAL A 35 -0.67 8.97 -5.13
C VAL A 35 -1.17 7.68 -4.48
N LEU A 36 -1.79 6.78 -5.25
CA LEU A 36 -2.28 5.50 -4.75
C LEU A 36 -1.17 4.66 -4.13
N ARG A 37 0.01 4.61 -4.76
CA ARG A 37 1.17 3.89 -4.21
C ARG A 37 1.56 4.45 -2.84
N SER A 38 1.71 5.78 -2.73
CA SER A 38 2.10 6.41 -1.46
C SER A 38 1.08 6.15 -0.35
N VAL A 39 -0.22 6.29 -0.65
CA VAL A 39 -1.30 6.03 0.32
C VAL A 39 -1.36 4.57 0.72
N LEU A 40 -1.18 3.64 -0.22
CA LEU A 40 -1.17 2.20 0.09
C LEU A 40 0.04 1.83 0.95
N GLU A 41 1.22 2.40 0.67
CA GLU A 41 2.42 2.19 1.49
C GLU A 41 2.21 2.67 2.92
N GLU A 42 1.64 3.87 3.11
CA GLU A 42 1.29 4.41 4.43
C GLU A 42 0.22 3.56 5.13
N ALA A 43 -0.83 3.15 4.42
CA ALA A 43 -1.88 2.29 4.98
C ALA A 43 -1.33 0.94 5.45
N VAL A 44 -0.39 0.35 4.71
CA VAL A 44 0.30 -0.87 5.12
C VAL A 44 1.18 -0.61 6.36
N GLU A 45 1.89 0.52 6.43
CA GLU A 45 2.67 0.89 7.62
C GLU A 45 1.82 0.98 8.88
N ILE A 46 0.67 1.66 8.79
CA ILE A 46 -0.31 1.77 9.89
C ILE A 46 -0.83 0.38 10.27
N ALA A 47 -1.29 -0.41 9.29
CA ALA A 47 -1.82 -1.75 9.55
C ALA A 47 -0.79 -2.69 10.20
N VAL A 48 0.50 -2.57 9.82
CA VAL A 48 1.58 -3.32 10.46
C VAL A 48 1.77 -2.86 11.90
N ALA A 49 1.76 -1.56 12.17
CA ALA A 49 1.88 -1.02 13.53
C ALA A 49 0.72 -1.49 14.43
N ASP A 50 -0.52 -1.43 13.94
CA ASP A 50 -1.71 -1.92 14.65
C ASP A 50 -1.61 -3.42 14.94
N ALA A 51 -1.23 -4.23 13.94
CA ALA A 51 -1.00 -5.66 14.13
C ALA A 51 0.09 -5.94 15.18
N ARG A 52 1.13 -5.10 15.27
CA ARG A 52 2.15 -5.20 16.31
C ARG A 52 1.61 -4.85 17.69
N ALA A 53 0.76 -3.83 17.81
CA ALA A 53 0.08 -3.47 19.05
C ALA A 53 -0.81 -4.62 19.55
N ASP A 54 -1.49 -5.31 18.63
CA ASP A 54 -2.30 -6.50 18.88
C ASP A 54 -1.49 -7.80 19.09
N ARG A 55 -0.16 -7.68 19.24
CA ARG A 55 0.79 -8.79 19.46
C ARG A 55 0.81 -9.84 18.35
N VAL A 56 0.38 -9.52 17.12
CA VAL A 56 0.56 -10.38 15.95
C VAL A 56 2.07 -10.57 15.71
N THR A 57 2.51 -11.79 15.41
CA THR A 57 3.93 -12.08 15.20
C THR A 57 4.42 -11.54 13.86
N TRP A 58 5.70 -11.16 13.79
CA TRP A 58 6.32 -10.73 12.52
C TRP A 58 6.22 -11.78 11.41
N ALA A 59 6.26 -13.08 11.75
CA ALA A 59 6.03 -14.15 10.79
C ALA A 59 4.62 -14.06 10.17
N LYS A 60 3.56 -13.95 10.98
CA LYS A 60 2.18 -13.83 10.50
C LYS A 60 1.95 -12.57 9.66
N ILE A 61 2.58 -11.45 10.03
CA ILE A 61 2.51 -10.21 9.25
C ILE A 61 3.20 -10.41 7.89
N GLY A 62 4.37 -11.05 7.85
CA GLY A 62 5.06 -11.39 6.62
C GLY A 62 4.21 -12.27 5.70
N ASP A 63 3.63 -13.33 6.25
CA ASP A 63 2.73 -14.25 5.52
C ASP A 63 1.53 -13.49 4.92
N ALA A 64 0.88 -12.62 5.70
CA ALA A 64 -0.26 -11.82 5.24
C ALA A 64 0.11 -10.84 4.11
N LEU A 65 1.31 -10.26 4.16
CA LEU A 65 1.83 -9.36 3.13
C LEU A 65 2.47 -10.08 1.94
N GLY A 66 2.57 -11.41 1.97
CA GLY A 66 3.25 -12.19 0.93
C GLY A 66 4.76 -11.94 0.86
N VAL A 67 5.38 -11.49 1.96
CA VAL A 67 6.82 -11.21 2.05
C VAL A 67 7.48 -12.06 3.13
N THR A 68 8.79 -12.24 3.03
CA THR A 68 9.51 -13.01 4.05
C THR A 68 9.51 -12.31 5.40
N HIS A 69 9.57 -13.10 6.47
CA HIS A 69 9.74 -12.62 7.84
C HIS A 69 10.92 -11.63 7.99
N GLN A 70 12.05 -11.88 7.31
CA GLN A 70 13.21 -10.98 7.36
C GLN A 70 12.95 -9.65 6.63
N ALA A 71 12.22 -9.69 5.51
CA ALA A 71 11.85 -8.49 4.77
C ALA A 71 10.93 -7.58 5.59
N VAL A 72 9.95 -8.16 6.29
CA VAL A 72 9.01 -7.39 7.11
C VAL A 72 9.70 -6.77 8.33
N ILE A 73 10.60 -7.51 9.02
CA ILE A 73 11.39 -6.95 10.12
C ILE A 73 12.31 -5.83 9.62
N LYS A 74 12.98 -6.03 8.49
CA LYS A 74 13.87 -5.02 7.93
C LYS A 74 13.12 -3.72 7.61
N ARG A 75 11.90 -3.84 7.08
CA ARG A 75 11.07 -2.70 6.66
C ARG A 75 10.37 -2.00 7.83
N TYR A 76 9.78 -2.76 8.76
CA TYR A 76 8.88 -2.20 9.78
C TYR A 76 9.35 -2.41 11.23
N GLY A 77 10.38 -3.24 11.45
CA GLY A 77 10.82 -3.65 12.79
C GLY A 77 11.52 -2.57 13.62
N ARG A 78 11.93 -1.45 13.01
CA ARG A 78 12.64 -0.35 13.71
C ARG A 78 11.72 0.61 14.48
N GLY A 79 10.39 0.45 14.38
CA GLY A 79 9.41 1.37 14.98
C GLY A 79 8.94 1.04 16.40
N GLY A 80 9.36 -0.07 17.01
CA GLY A 80 8.82 -0.56 18.29
C GLY A 80 9.30 0.15 19.58
N GLY A 81 9.86 1.35 19.48
CA GLY A 81 10.44 2.07 20.62
C GLY A 81 10.13 3.56 20.58
N ARG A 82 8.88 3.92 20.86
CA ARG A 82 8.49 5.22 21.39
C ARG A 82 7.38 5.01 22.41
#